data_AF-A0A7V6X0Y7-F1
#
_entry.id   AF-A0A7V6X0Y7-F1
#
_cell.length_a   1.000
_cell.length_b   1.000
_cell.length_c   1.000
_cell.angle_alpha   90.00
_cell.angle_beta   90.00
_cell.angle_gamma   90.00
#
_symmetry.space_group_name_H-M   'P 1'
#
loop_
_entity.id
_entity.type
_entity.pdbx_description
1 polymer ?
#
loop_
_entity_poly.entity_id
_entity_poly.type
_entity_poly.pdbx_seq_one_letter_code
_entity_poly.pdbx_strand_id
1 'polypeptide(L)'
;GAAAGLMIISQAGPMAEEMAGLTQASAAAAVGILAVFNGLGRIFWGAMSDRIGRNISLMLMFAVYAVDLFLVLPRAESYIWYVFGICTAALSFGGYLALMPAITADYFGTKNYGINYGWMFTAYGAAAVFGPILIAHIKEVSGGYTQALYIFAALSLIGIVLTYLNKLVGNRQPPGRLTIDPSS
;
A
#
# COMPACT_ATOMS: atom_id res chain seq x y z
N GLY A 1 -0.31 1.64 3.81
CA GLY A 1 0.07 1.39 2.42
C GLY A 1 1.48 0.86 2.38
N ALA A 2 2.45 1.71 2.74
CA ALA A 2 3.88 1.37 2.71
C ALA A 2 4.24 0.03 3.37
N ALA A 3 3.89 -0.14 4.66
CA ALA A 3 4.27 -1.33 5.41
C ALA A 3 3.72 -2.64 4.81
N ALA A 4 2.44 -2.68 4.43
CA ALA A 4 1.80 -3.87 3.83
C ALA A 4 2.41 -4.20 2.45
N GLY A 5 2.58 -3.20 1.58
CA GLY A 5 3.15 -3.42 0.25
C GLY A 5 4.63 -3.84 0.28
N LEU A 6 5.44 -3.23 1.14
CA LEU A 6 6.86 -3.58 1.30
C LEU A 6 7.05 -4.97 1.92
N MET A 7 6.17 -5.32 2.87
CA MET A 7 6.13 -6.66 3.44
C MET A 7 5.89 -7.72 2.34
N ILE A 8 4.87 -7.53 1.50
CA ILE A 8 4.58 -8.49 0.43
C ILE A 8 5.72 -8.56 -0.57
N ILE A 9 6.27 -7.42 -1.01
CA ILE A 9 7.36 -7.40 -1.99
C ILE A 9 8.61 -8.11 -1.45
N SER A 10 8.94 -7.90 -0.17
CA SER A 10 10.10 -8.55 0.44
C SER A 10 9.90 -10.04 0.66
N GLN A 11 8.70 -10.46 1.04
CA GLN A 11 8.43 -11.86 1.43
C GLN A 11 7.75 -12.70 0.36
N ALA A 12 7.43 -12.16 -0.83
CA ALA A 12 6.71 -12.87 -1.88
C ALA A 12 7.40 -14.15 -2.37
N GLY A 13 8.72 -14.23 -2.36
CA GLY A 13 9.45 -15.47 -2.66
C GLY A 13 9.29 -16.50 -1.53
N PRO A 14 9.77 -16.20 -0.31
CA PRO A 14 9.65 -17.10 0.85
C PRO A 14 8.20 -17.55 1.15
N MET A 15 7.22 -16.66 1.04
CA MET A 15 5.80 -17.00 1.24
C MET A 15 5.27 -17.95 0.17
N ALA A 16 5.75 -17.87 -1.08
CA ALA A 16 5.35 -18.78 -2.15
C ALA A 16 5.78 -20.21 -1.84
N GLU A 17 7.02 -20.37 -1.37
CA GLU A 17 7.61 -21.68 -1.07
C GLU A 17 6.95 -22.28 0.18
N GLU A 18 6.78 -21.49 1.24
CA GLU A 18 6.28 -21.97 2.54
C GLU A 18 4.76 -22.14 2.59
N MET A 19 3.99 -21.18 2.06
CA MET A 19 2.52 -21.21 2.18
C MET A 19 1.86 -21.92 1.01
N ALA A 20 2.38 -21.74 -0.20
CA ALA A 20 1.77 -22.28 -1.42
C ALA A 20 2.51 -23.53 -1.95
N GLY A 21 3.55 -24.00 -1.25
CA GLY A 21 4.33 -25.19 -1.64
C GLY A 21 5.00 -25.06 -3.01
N LEU A 22 5.24 -23.83 -3.47
CA LEU A 22 5.77 -23.58 -4.80
C LEU A 22 7.27 -23.88 -4.86
N THR A 23 7.72 -24.38 -6.01
CA THR A 23 9.16 -24.47 -6.28
C THR A 23 9.78 -23.08 -6.38
N GLN A 24 11.09 -22.97 -6.13
CA GLN A 24 11.86 -21.73 -6.30
C GLN A 24 11.65 -21.11 -7.70
N ALA A 25 11.61 -21.92 -8.75
CA ALA A 25 11.39 -21.45 -10.12
C ALA A 25 10.00 -20.81 -10.29
N SER A 26 8.95 -21.46 -9.77
CA SER A 26 7.59 -20.90 -9.79
C SER A 26 7.44 -19.67 -8.90
N ALA A 27 8.11 -19.63 -7.74
CA ALA A 27 8.13 -18.47 -6.86
C ALA A 27 8.80 -17.26 -7.55
N ALA A 28 9.95 -17.47 -8.20
CA ALA A 28 10.63 -16.43 -8.98
C ALA A 28 9.76 -15.90 -10.13
N ALA A 29 9.06 -16.78 -10.85
CA ALA A 29 8.12 -16.38 -11.89
C ALA A 29 6.97 -15.53 -11.31
N ALA A 30 6.41 -15.92 -10.16
CA ALA A 30 5.37 -15.16 -9.47
C ALA A 30 5.85 -13.76 -9.06
N VAL A 31 7.08 -13.64 -8.53
CA VAL A 31 7.69 -12.34 -8.20
C VAL A 31 7.93 -11.48 -9.44
N GLY A 32 8.28 -12.09 -10.58
CA GLY A 32 8.38 -11.39 -11.87
C GLY A 32 7.05 -10.76 -12.30
N ILE A 33 5.95 -11.52 -12.20
CA ILE A 33 4.60 -11.03 -12.52
C ILE A 33 4.19 -9.92 -11.54
N LEU A 34 4.45 -10.12 -10.25
CA LEU A 34 4.23 -9.13 -9.19
C LEU A 34 4.88 -7.78 -9.55
N ALA A 35 6.13 -7.78 -10.03
CA ALA A 35 6.84 -6.57 -10.40
C ALA A 35 6.16 -5.80 -11.55
N VAL A 36 5.62 -6.53 -12.54
CA VAL A 36 4.83 -5.94 -13.64
C VAL A 36 3.57 -5.27 -13.08
N PHE A 37 2.82 -5.97 -12.22
CA PHE A 37 1.62 -5.41 -11.59
C PHE A 37 1.93 -4.21 -10.70
N ASN A 38 3.10 -4.18 -10.06
CA ASN A 38 3.54 -2.99 -9.33
C ASN A 38 3.73 -1.77 -10.25
N GLY A 39 4.33 -1.97 -11.42
CA GLY A 39 4.44 -0.92 -12.43
C GLY A 39 3.06 -0.46 -12.93
N LEU A 40 2.20 -1.41 -13.31
CA LEU A 40 0.83 -1.13 -13.79
C LEU A 40 -0.02 -0.42 -12.75
N GLY A 41 0.19 -0.72 -11.47
CA GLY A 41 -0.51 -0.11 -10.35
C GLY A 41 -0.39 1.41 -10.34
N ARG A 42 0.78 1.94 -10.73
CA ARG A 42 1.01 3.40 -10.83
C ARG A 42 0.05 4.05 -11.82
N ILE A 43 -0.12 3.43 -12.99
CA ILE A 43 -0.96 3.95 -14.08
C ILE A 43 -2.43 3.77 -13.71
N PHE A 44 -2.82 2.55 -13.30
CA PHE A 44 -4.20 2.21 -12.99
C PHE A 44 -4.75 3.10 -11.88
N TRP A 45 -4.05 3.17 -10.74
CA TRP A 45 -4.52 3.96 -9.62
C TRP A 45 -4.32 5.45 -9.79
N GLY A 46 -3.28 5.88 -10.53
CA GLY A 46 -3.14 7.28 -10.93
C GLY A 46 -4.40 7.76 -11.64
N ALA A 47 -4.75 7.09 -12.74
CA ALA A 47 -5.95 7.39 -13.53
C ALA A 47 -7.25 7.24 -12.73
N MET A 48 -7.36 6.21 -11.88
CA MET A 48 -8.53 6.04 -11.01
C MET A 48 -8.68 7.22 -10.06
N SER A 49 -7.58 7.65 -9.43
CA SER A 49 -7.58 8.70 -8.43
C SER A 49 -7.84 10.09 -8.97
N ASP A 50 -7.55 10.33 -10.25
CA ASP A 50 -7.97 11.55 -10.94
C ASP A 50 -9.49 11.59 -11.14
N ARG A 51 -10.16 10.43 -11.26
CA ARG A 51 -11.61 10.33 -11.50
C ARG A 51 -12.45 10.31 -10.23
N ILE A 52 -12.05 9.52 -9.24
CA ILE A 52 -12.83 9.31 -8.01
C ILE A 52 -12.24 10.04 -6.79
N GLY A 53 -11.11 10.73 -6.97
CA GLY A 53 -10.40 11.45 -5.91
C GLY A 53 -9.34 10.60 -5.20
N ARG A 54 -8.31 11.29 -4.69
CA ARG A 54 -7.13 10.68 -4.05
C ARG A 54 -7.47 9.89 -2.80
N ASN A 55 -8.26 10.49 -1.89
CA ASN A 55 -8.63 9.83 -0.62
C ASN A 55 -9.47 8.58 -0.83
N ILE A 56 -10.43 8.60 -1.78
CA ILE A 56 -11.25 7.42 -2.08
C ILE A 56 -10.37 6.31 -2.66
N SER A 57 -9.48 6.64 -3.59
CA SER A 57 -8.54 5.68 -4.16
C SER A 57 -7.63 5.06 -3.11
N LEU A 58 -7.11 5.87 -2.18
CA LEU A 58 -6.28 5.39 -1.08
C LEU A 58 -7.07 4.45 -0.15
N MET A 59 -8.32 4.77 0.19
CA MET A 59 -9.19 3.88 0.98
C MET A 59 -9.46 2.56 0.25
N LEU A 60 -9.69 2.58 -1.07
CA LEU A 60 -9.89 1.37 -1.85
C LEU A 60 -8.63 0.50 -1.91
N MET A 61 -7.44 1.08 -2.06
CA MET A 61 -6.17 0.33 -1.96
C MET A 61 -6.03 -0.36 -0.60
N PHE A 62 -6.35 0.35 0.48
CA PHE A 62 -6.35 -0.22 1.83
C PHE A 62 -7.39 -1.33 2.00
N ALA A 63 -8.57 -1.19 1.38
CA ALA A 63 -9.58 -2.23 1.37
C ALA A 63 -9.11 -3.48 0.59
N VAL A 64 -8.43 -3.28 -0.54
CA VAL A 64 -7.80 -4.38 -1.29
C VAL A 64 -6.78 -5.09 -0.40
N TYR A 65 -5.89 -4.38 0.30
CA TYR A 65 -4.98 -5.00 1.25
C TYR A 65 -5.70 -5.76 2.37
N ALA A 66 -6.73 -5.16 2.98
CA ALA A 66 -7.45 -5.79 4.07
C ALA A 66 -8.12 -7.11 3.62
N VAL A 67 -8.76 -7.12 2.44
CA VAL A 67 -9.39 -8.31 1.88
C VAL A 67 -8.35 -9.35 1.47
N ASP A 68 -7.32 -8.94 0.75
CA ASP A 68 -6.29 -9.85 0.24
C ASP A 68 -5.52 -10.54 1.38
N LEU A 69 -5.03 -9.75 2.34
CA LEU A 69 -4.25 -10.24 3.48
C LEU A 69 -5.08 -11.05 4.49
N PHE A 70 -6.39 -10.83 4.57
CA PHE A 70 -7.26 -11.57 5.49
C PHE A 70 -7.91 -12.81 4.86
N LEU A 71 -8.26 -12.74 3.57
CA LEU A 71 -9.05 -13.78 2.92
C LEU A 71 -8.27 -14.61 1.92
N VAL A 72 -7.47 -13.96 1.07
CA VAL A 72 -6.90 -14.56 -0.14
C VAL A 72 -5.56 -15.22 0.16
N LEU A 73 -4.53 -14.44 0.51
CA LEU A 73 -3.17 -14.96 0.72
C LEU A 73 -3.07 -16.02 1.83
N PRO A 74 -3.78 -15.92 2.97
CA PRO A 74 -3.78 -16.96 4.00
C PRO A 74 -4.26 -18.33 3.53
N ARG A 75 -5.03 -18.40 2.43
CA ARG A 75 -5.62 -19.62 1.88
C ARG A 75 -5.11 -19.92 0.47
N ALA A 76 -4.05 -19.24 0.03
CA ALA A 76 -3.53 -19.34 -1.33
C ALA A 76 -2.66 -20.59 -1.51
N GLU A 77 -3.27 -21.77 -1.47
CA GLU A 77 -2.59 -23.08 -1.62
C GLU A 77 -2.27 -23.42 -3.09
N SER A 78 -2.82 -22.67 -4.04
CA SER A 78 -2.59 -22.87 -5.48
C SER A 78 -1.77 -21.72 -6.06
N TYR A 79 -0.93 -22.03 -7.05
CA TYR A 79 -0.15 -21.06 -7.81
C TYR A 79 -1.00 -19.87 -8.30
N ILE A 80 -2.19 -20.14 -8.83
CA ILE A 80 -3.08 -19.11 -9.39
C ILE A 80 -3.55 -18.15 -8.30
N TRP A 81 -4.01 -18.69 -7.16
CA TRP A 81 -4.48 -17.87 -6.03
C TRP A 81 -3.36 -17.08 -5.39
N TYR A 82 -2.16 -17.67 -5.30
CA TYR A 82 -0.98 -17.00 -4.78
C TYR A 82 -0.56 -15.82 -5.66
N VAL A 83 -0.42 -16.06 -6.97
CA VAL A 83 -0.09 -15.00 -7.94
C VAL A 83 -1.16 -13.91 -7.94
N PHE A 84 -2.44 -14.28 -7.89
CA PHE A 84 -3.53 -13.32 -7.80
C PHE A 84 -3.38 -12.42 -6.56
N GLY A 85 -3.19 -13.00 -5.38
CA GLY A 85 -3.08 -12.23 -4.14
C GLY A 85 -1.91 -11.24 -4.18
N ILE A 86 -0.69 -11.73 -4.43
CA ILE A 86 0.49 -10.86 -4.48
C ILE A 86 0.39 -9.78 -5.57
N CYS A 87 -0.25 -10.06 -6.71
CA CYS A 87 -0.42 -9.09 -7.80
C CYS A 87 -1.42 -8.00 -7.44
N THR A 88 -2.55 -8.34 -6.82
CA THR A 88 -3.53 -7.32 -6.38
C THR A 88 -2.93 -6.39 -5.32
N ALA A 89 -2.11 -6.94 -4.43
CA ALA A 89 -1.41 -6.19 -3.42
C ALA A 89 -0.28 -5.32 -4.01
N ALA A 90 0.46 -5.84 -4.99
CA ALA A 90 1.49 -5.10 -5.70
C ALA A 90 0.93 -3.97 -6.57
N LEU A 91 -0.23 -4.20 -7.21
CA LEU A 91 -0.98 -3.17 -7.93
C LEU A 91 -1.34 -2.02 -6.98
N SER A 92 -1.85 -2.35 -5.78
CA SER A 92 -2.19 -1.36 -4.74
C SER A 92 -0.94 -0.63 -4.23
N PHE A 93 0.20 -1.32 -4.11
CA PHE A 93 1.45 -0.68 -3.68
C PHE A 93 1.99 0.29 -4.74
N GLY A 94 1.93 -0.11 -6.02
CA GLY A 94 2.33 0.74 -7.13
C GLY A 94 1.50 2.02 -7.17
N GLY A 95 0.19 1.88 -6.99
CA GLY A 95 -0.71 3.02 -6.87
C GLY A 95 -0.39 3.90 -5.66
N TYR A 96 -0.14 3.32 -4.49
CA TYR A 96 0.26 4.07 -3.30
C TYR A 96 1.48 4.95 -3.57
N LEU A 97 2.54 4.40 -4.17
CA LEU A 97 3.75 5.16 -4.52
C LEU A 97 3.47 6.31 -5.50
N ALA A 98 2.58 6.10 -6.48
CA ALA A 98 2.20 7.14 -7.43
C ALA A 98 1.36 8.26 -6.80
N LEU A 99 0.49 7.92 -5.84
CA LEU A 99 -0.43 8.87 -5.21
C LEU A 99 0.22 9.68 -4.08
N MET A 100 1.24 9.15 -3.39
CA MET A 100 1.91 9.85 -2.29
C MET A 100 2.37 11.28 -2.60
N PRO A 101 3.09 11.57 -3.71
CA PRO A 101 3.48 12.94 -4.05
C PRO A 101 2.27 13.84 -4.30
N ALA A 102 1.27 13.37 -5.05
CA ALA A 102 0.06 14.13 -5.33
C ALA A 102 -0.72 14.45 -4.05
N ILE A 103 -0.93 13.45 -3.19
CA ILE A 103 -1.60 13.61 -1.89
C ILE A 103 -0.86 14.60 -1.00
N THR A 104 0.48 14.55 -0.98
CA THR A 104 1.27 15.49 -0.19
C THR A 104 1.12 16.93 -0.72
N ALA A 105 1.11 17.11 -2.04
CA ALA A 105 0.86 18.42 -2.63
C ALA A 105 -0.55 18.94 -2.32
N ASP A 106 -1.56 18.07 -2.41
CA ASP A 106 -2.96 18.41 -2.14
C ASP A 106 -3.18 18.85 -0.68
N TYR A 107 -2.50 18.21 0.28
CA TYR A 107 -2.66 18.53 1.70
C TYR A 107 -1.83 19.71 2.19
N PHE A 108 -0.59 19.84 1.72
CA PHE A 108 0.35 20.81 2.28
C PHE A 108 0.67 21.98 1.34
N GLY A 109 0.15 21.93 0.11
CA GLY A 109 0.46 22.90 -0.94
C GLY A 109 1.90 22.77 -1.47
N THR A 110 2.19 23.55 -2.52
CA THR A 110 3.48 23.48 -3.23
C THR A 110 4.60 24.30 -2.59
N LYS A 111 4.26 25.28 -1.73
CA LYS A 111 5.21 26.24 -1.13
C LYS A 111 6.34 25.56 -0.34
N ASN A 112 6.03 24.51 0.42
CA ASN A 112 7.00 23.73 1.21
C ASN A 112 6.99 22.24 0.82
N TYR A 113 6.65 21.94 -0.45
CA TYR A 113 6.41 20.58 -0.91
C TYR A 113 7.58 19.64 -0.63
N GLY A 114 8.82 20.05 -0.92
CA GLY A 114 10.01 19.21 -0.73
C GLY A 114 10.21 18.78 0.73
N ILE A 115 9.95 19.66 1.70
CA ILE A 115 10.08 19.34 3.14
C ILE A 115 8.97 18.37 3.56
N ASN A 116 7.72 18.64 3.19
CA ASN A 116 6.59 17.80 3.57
C ASN A 116 6.67 16.41 2.94
N TYR A 117 7.05 16.35 1.67
CA TYR A 117 7.28 15.08 0.98
C TYR A 117 8.51 14.36 1.54
N GLY A 118 9.55 15.09 1.94
CA GLY A 118 10.70 14.54 2.66
C GLY A 118 10.28 13.78 3.93
N TRP A 119 9.41 14.36 4.76
CA TRP A 119 8.86 13.67 5.94
C TRP A 119 8.07 12.42 5.59
N MET A 120 7.23 12.47 4.55
CA MET A 120 6.51 11.29 4.04
C MET A 120 7.48 10.20 3.56
N PHE A 121 8.55 10.58 2.88
CA PHE A 121 9.56 9.65 2.41
C PHE A 121 10.40 9.06 3.54
N THR A 122 10.69 9.83 4.59
CA THR A 122 11.31 9.31 5.82
C THR A 122 10.42 8.28 6.51
N ALA A 123 9.12 8.55 6.63
CA ALA A 123 8.17 7.58 7.18
C ALA A 123 8.09 6.31 6.31
N TYR A 124 8.14 6.45 4.98
CA TYR A 124 8.26 5.32 4.06
C TYR A 124 9.56 4.53 4.28
N GLY A 125 10.70 5.22 4.43
CA GLY A 125 12.00 4.59 4.72
C GLY A 125 11.99 3.81 6.03
N ALA A 126 11.40 4.38 7.08
CA ALA A 126 11.19 3.65 8.34
C ALA A 126 10.34 2.39 8.12
N ALA A 127 9.23 2.48 7.38
CA ALA A 127 8.42 1.31 7.05
C ALA A 127 9.17 0.27 6.21
N ALA A 128 10.10 0.68 5.35
CA ALA A 128 10.93 -0.23 4.55
C ALA A 128 11.95 -1.01 5.38
N VAL A 129 12.44 -0.43 6.48
CA VAL A 129 13.34 -1.10 7.42
C VAL A 129 12.53 -1.98 8.38
N PHE A 130 11.54 -1.40 9.05
CA PHE A 130 10.82 -2.09 10.12
C PHE A 130 9.79 -3.10 9.61
N GLY A 131 9.22 -2.93 8.41
CA GLY A 131 8.21 -3.83 7.86
C GLY A 131 8.72 -5.27 7.70
N PRO A 132 9.82 -5.50 6.96
CA PRO A 132 10.44 -6.82 6.81
C PRO A 132 10.93 -7.42 8.14
N ILE A 133 11.47 -6.61 9.04
CA ILE A 133 11.93 -7.06 10.37
C ILE A 133 10.73 -7.53 11.21
N LEU A 134 9.64 -6.76 11.22
CA LEU A 134 8.44 -7.09 11.97
C LEU A 134 7.84 -8.42 11.50
N ILE A 135 7.76 -8.66 10.18
CA ILE A 135 7.23 -9.93 9.68
C ILE A 135 8.16 -11.11 9.96
N ALA A 136 9.48 -10.93 9.86
CA ALA A 136 10.43 -11.97 10.24
C ALA A 136 10.26 -12.36 11.72
N HIS A 137 10.15 -11.38 12.61
CA HIS A 137 9.94 -11.61 14.03
C HIS A 137 8.59 -12.28 14.32
N ILE A 138 7.49 -11.81 13.69
CA ILE A 138 6.17 -12.45 13.86
C ILE A 138 6.23 -13.90 13.37
N LYS A 139 6.90 -14.17 12.24
CA LYS A 139 7.06 -15.52 11.71
C LYS A 139 7.80 -16.43 12.69
N GLU A 140 8.91 -15.95 13.27
CA GLU A 140 9.69 -16.71 14.26
C GLU A 140 8.85 -17.11 15.48
N VAL A 141 8.00 -16.19 15.98
CA VAL A 141 7.20 -16.43 17.19
C VAL A 141 5.93 -17.26 16.89
N SER A 142 5.30 -17.05 15.74
CA SER A 142 4.03 -17.69 15.37
C SER A 142 4.18 -19.00 14.58
N GLY A 143 5.38 -19.28 14.06
CA GLY A 143 5.66 -20.46 13.25
C GLY A 143 5.17 -20.36 11.80
N GLY A 144 4.73 -19.19 11.32
CA GLY A 144 4.32 -19.01 9.93
C GLY A 144 3.93 -17.58 9.56
N TYR A 145 3.57 -17.37 8.29
CA TYR A 145 3.24 -16.04 7.75
C TYR A 145 1.80 -15.59 8.02
N THR A 146 0.87 -16.52 8.24
CA THR A 146 -0.58 -16.22 8.35
C THR A 146 -0.89 -15.19 9.44
N GLN A 147 -0.27 -15.29 10.62
CA GLN A 147 -0.49 -14.33 11.70
C GLN A 147 0.00 -12.92 11.32
N ALA A 148 1.13 -12.82 10.61
CA ALA A 148 1.61 -11.55 10.10
C ALA A 148 0.62 -10.95 9.10
N LEU A 149 0.11 -11.75 8.15
CA LEU A 149 -0.89 -11.28 7.18
C LEU A 149 -2.12 -10.68 7.87
N TYR A 150 -2.64 -11.34 8.92
CA TYR A 150 -3.76 -10.80 9.70
C TYR A 150 -3.45 -9.49 10.44
N ILE A 151 -2.23 -9.35 10.98
CA ILE A 151 -1.79 -8.09 11.61
C ILE A 151 -1.75 -6.97 10.57
N PHE A 152 -1.18 -7.21 9.39
CA PHE A 152 -1.12 -6.21 8.33
C PHE A 152 -2.50 -5.93 7.70
N ALA A 153 -3.42 -6.89 7.71
CA ALA A 153 -4.82 -6.67 7.36
C ALA A 153 -5.48 -5.69 8.35
N ALA A 154 -5.29 -5.90 9.66
CA ALA A 154 -5.80 -5.00 10.69
C ALA A 154 -5.20 -3.59 10.59
N LEU A 155 -3.88 -3.48 10.36
CA LEU A 155 -3.23 -2.19 10.09
C LEU A 155 -3.79 -1.49 8.85
N SER A 156 -4.18 -2.26 7.83
CA SER A 156 -4.81 -1.70 6.63
C SER A 156 -6.21 -1.16 6.92
N LEU A 157 -7.00 -1.83 7.76
CA LEU A 157 -8.28 -1.31 8.24
C LEU A 157 -8.11 0.01 9.02
N ILE A 158 -7.10 0.10 9.89
CA ILE A 158 -6.76 1.35 10.58
C ILE A 158 -6.42 2.43 9.55
N GLY A 159 -5.68 2.09 8.48
CA GLY A 159 -5.39 2.98 7.37
C GLY A 159 -6.63 3.53 6.67
N ILE A 160 -7.68 2.72 6.48
CA ILE A 160 -8.97 3.17 5.96
C ILE A 160 -9.59 4.21 6.89
N VAL A 161 -9.66 3.91 8.19
CA VAL A 161 -10.25 4.80 9.20
C VAL A 161 -9.51 6.14 9.23
N LEU A 162 -8.18 6.14 9.29
CA LEU A 162 -7.37 7.36 9.29
C LEU A 162 -7.56 8.18 8.01
N THR A 163 -7.59 7.52 6.85
CA THR A 163 -7.83 8.20 5.57
C THR A 163 -9.22 8.82 5.51
N TYR A 164 -10.22 8.12 6.03
CA TYR A 164 -11.59 8.62 6.13
C TYR A 164 -11.68 9.83 7.07
N LEU A 165 -11.04 9.78 8.24
CA LEU A 165 -10.99 10.90 9.17
C LEU A 165 -10.30 12.12 8.54
N ASN A 166 -9.19 11.93 7.83
CA ASN A 166 -8.50 13.01 7.10
C ASN A 166 -9.41 13.65 6.05
N LYS A 167 -10.17 12.84 5.30
CA LYS A 167 -11.16 13.36 4.33
C LYS A 167 -12.23 14.21 5.02
N LEU A 168 -12.73 13.78 6.19
CA LEU A 168 -13.73 14.54 6.94
C LEU A 168 -13.19 15.87 7.46
N VAL A 169 -11.93 15.91 7.92
CA VAL A 169 -11.28 17.15 8.38
C VAL A 169 -11.03 18.10 7.21
N GLY A 170 -10.57 17.59 6.06
CA GLY A 170 -10.36 18.41 4.85
C GLY A 170 -11.64 19.08 4.35
N ASN A 171 -12.78 18.39 4.43
CA ASN A 171 -14.09 18.94 4.05
C ASN A 171 -14.64 20.00 5.03
N ARG A 172 -14.01 20.19 6.20
CA ARG A 172 -14.43 21.19 7.22
C ARG A 172 -13.74 22.55 7.06
N GLN A 173 -12.79 22.71 6.15
CA GLN A 173 -12.26 24.04 5.84
C GLN A 173 -13.27 24.80 4.96
N PRO A 174 -13.79 25.96 5.39
CA PRO A 174 -14.78 26.70 4.62
C PRO A 174 -14.20 27.19 3.29
N PRO A 175 -15.00 27.22 2.20
CA PRO A 175 -14.57 27.76 0.92
C PRO A 175 -14.36 29.28 1.04
N GLY A 176 -13.13 29.70 1.31
CA GLY A 176 -12.86 31.12 1.56
C GLY A 176 -11.40 31.53 1.73
N ARG A 177 -10.43 30.73 1.29
CA ARG A 177 -9.03 31.16 1.29
C ARG A 177 -8.29 30.61 0.08
N LEU A 178 -8.52 31.23 -1.07
CA LEU A 178 -7.59 31.30 -2.21
C LEU A 178 -8.12 32.29 -3.26
N THR A 179 -8.25 33.55 -2.87
CA THR A 179 -8.08 34.69 -3.80
C THR A 179 -7.15 35.67 -3.12
N ILE A 180 -5.85 35.38 -3.18
CA ILE A 180 -4.87 36.47 -3.11
C ILE A 180 -4.79 36.93 -4.56
N ASP A 181 -5.59 37.94 -4.89
CA ASP A 181 -5.41 38.71 -6.11
C ASP A 181 -4.00 39.35 -6.03
N PRO A 182 -3.11 39.13 -7.02
CA PRO A 182 -1.79 39.75 -7.04
C PRO A 182 -1.79 41.27 -7.30
N SER A 183 -2.94 41.98 -7.25
CA SER A 183 -3.06 43.37 -7.70
C SER A 183 -3.63 44.39 -6.68
N SER A 184 -3.27 44.28 -5.40
CA SER A 184 -3.51 45.36 -4.41
C SER A 184 -2.29 45.67 -3.56
#